data_AF-A0A2I0IRB2-F1
#
_entry.id   AF-A0A2I0IRB2-F1
#
_cell.length_a   1.000
_cell.length_b   1.000
_cell.length_c   1.000
_cell.angle_alpha   90.00
_cell.angle_beta   90.00
_cell.angle_gamma   90.00
#
_symmetry.space_group_name_H-M   'P 1'
#
loop_
_entity.id
_entity.type
_entity.pdbx_description
1 polymer ?
#
loop_
_entity_poly.entity_id
_entity_poly.type
_entity_poly.pdbx_seq_one_letter_code
_entity_poly.pdbx_strand_id
1 'polypeptide(L)'
;MVIAVRTKNTQTVSDYNCNGRHVFTQTRELERPLVGSILQSMWGVSPTHLTWSALHNSTLVDYSWSVGQTPFGPFSEMSTLSFAQKDAARRNVLLTSLNYSISSAIDVLDSVAAHGGERKLLKHNQYVEFVQRWSLFKYKLDKAVSALSHFDFELALYYLRSLDHDLYGAHAIVYHASQELEASLACFKDPPFPWATVSVYAVCVVAFIYVYMKRDKLFRNKRKQF
;
A
#
# COMPACT_ATOMS: atom_id res chain seq x y z
N MET A 1 18.40 -2.94 15.52
CA MET A 1 19.28 -3.63 16.48
C MET A 1 20.27 -2.62 17.03
N VAL A 2 20.41 -2.50 18.34
CA VAL A 2 21.38 -1.58 18.98
C VAL A 2 22.44 -2.43 19.67
N ILE A 3 23.72 -2.20 19.35
CA ILE A 3 24.86 -2.85 19.97
C ILE A 3 25.73 -1.77 20.59
N ALA A 4 26.07 -1.92 21.88
CA ALA A 4 27.00 -1.03 22.55
C ALA A 4 28.28 -1.78 22.93
N VAL A 5 29.42 -1.16 22.65
CA VAL A 5 30.74 -1.70 22.94
C VAL A 5 31.43 -0.76 23.93
N ARG A 6 31.93 -1.30 25.05
CA ARG A 6 32.62 -0.54 26.09
C ARG A 6 34.10 -0.87 26.09
N THR A 7 34.95 0.14 25.99
CA THR A 7 36.40 -0.02 26.16
C THR A 7 36.80 -0.04 27.63
N LYS A 8 37.94 -0.67 27.97
CA LYS A 8 38.50 -0.61 29.33
C LYS A 8 39.00 0.80 29.70
N ASN A 9 39.57 1.52 28.74
CA ASN A 9 40.02 2.89 28.93
C ASN A 9 38.82 3.83 29.10
N THR A 10 38.96 4.82 29.98
CA THR A 10 37.92 5.81 30.30
C THR A 10 37.78 6.89 29.25
N GLN A 11 38.90 7.31 28.68
CA GLN A 11 39.00 8.39 27.70
C GLN A 11 39.87 7.95 26.52
N THR A 12 39.59 8.50 25.35
CA THR A 12 40.45 8.42 24.17
C THR A 12 40.54 9.78 23.50
N VAL A 13 41.64 10.01 22.77
CA VAL A 13 41.80 11.16 21.90
C VAL A 13 40.79 11.04 20.76
N SER A 14 40.02 12.11 20.50
CA SER A 14 39.14 12.18 19.33
C SER A 14 39.84 12.85 18.15
N ASP A 15 39.28 12.67 16.95
CA ASP A 15 39.78 13.29 15.72
C ASP A 15 39.53 14.81 15.66
N TYR A 16 38.82 15.36 16.65
CA TYR A 16 38.46 16.77 16.71
C TYR A 16 39.46 17.57 17.55
N ASN A 17 39.78 18.77 17.06
CA ASN A 17 40.67 19.71 17.74
C ASN A 17 39.93 21.02 18.06
N CYS A 18 40.13 21.55 19.26
CA CYS A 18 39.66 22.86 19.69
C CYS A 18 40.87 23.76 19.96
N ASN A 19 41.01 24.86 19.23
CA ASN A 19 42.12 25.81 19.37
C ASN A 19 43.52 25.13 19.35
N GLY A 20 43.70 24.15 18.46
CA GLY A 20 44.97 23.41 18.32
C GLY A 20 45.23 22.35 19.40
N ARG A 21 44.26 22.09 20.29
CA ARG A 21 44.33 21.00 21.29
C ARG A 21 43.34 19.90 20.94
N HIS A 22 43.76 18.65 21.11
CA HIS A 22 42.89 17.50 20.93
C HIS A 22 41.74 17.50 21.94
N VAL A 23 40.54 17.19 21.46
CA VAL A 23 39.37 16.96 22.31
C VAL A 23 39.39 15.50 22.77
N PHE A 24 39.18 15.26 24.06
CA PHE A 24 39.05 13.91 24.61
C PHE A 24 37.58 13.50 24.64
N THR A 25 37.28 12.26 24.26
CA THR A 25 35.93 11.68 24.38
C THR A 25 35.91 10.62 25.46
N GLN A 26 34.83 10.61 26.24
CA GLN A 26 34.60 9.60 27.26
C GLN A 26 34.03 8.33 26.60
N THR A 27 34.81 7.26 26.50
CA THR A 27 34.42 6.01 25.84
C THR A 27 33.75 5.02 26.78
N ARG A 28 33.83 5.28 28.09
CA ARG A 28 33.29 4.42 29.13
C ARG A 28 31.83 4.73 29.48
N GLU A 29 31.37 5.94 29.17
CA GLU A 29 29.99 6.38 29.32
C GLU A 29 29.19 6.05 28.06
N LEU A 30 28.26 5.11 28.18
CA LEU A 30 27.49 4.60 27.05
C LEU A 30 26.06 5.13 26.99
N GLU A 31 25.60 5.86 27.99
CA GLU A 31 24.21 6.32 28.08
C GLU A 31 23.83 7.19 26.89
N ARG A 32 24.64 8.20 26.58
CA ARG A 32 24.43 9.10 25.44
C ARG A 32 24.37 8.36 24.10
N PRO A 33 25.39 7.58 23.67
CA PRO A 33 25.35 6.86 22.40
C PRO A 33 24.26 5.77 22.36
N LEU A 34 23.91 5.16 23.51
CA LEU A 34 22.78 4.22 23.59
C LEU A 34 21.45 4.93 23.32
N VAL A 35 21.18 6.04 24.01
CA VAL A 35 19.95 6.83 23.80
C VAL A 35 19.84 7.31 22.36
N GLY A 36 20.93 7.84 21.78
CA GLY A 36 20.96 8.25 20.38
C GLY A 36 20.67 7.09 19.41
N SER A 37 21.29 5.93 19.63
CA SER A 37 21.09 4.73 18.79
C SER A 37 19.65 4.20 18.88
N ILE A 38 19.06 4.23 20.08
CA ILE A 38 17.67 3.86 20.31
C ILE A 38 16.73 4.82 19.58
N LEU A 39 16.93 6.13 19.72
CA LEU A 39 16.10 7.14 19.06
C LEU A 39 16.15 7.04 17.54
N GLN A 40 17.33 6.81 16.98
CA GLN A 40 17.50 6.61 15.55
C GLN A 40 16.83 5.32 15.07
N SER A 41 16.96 4.23 15.81
CA SER A 41 16.45 2.92 15.38
C SER A 41 14.94 2.74 15.61
N MET A 42 14.40 3.25 16.71
CA MET A 42 13.02 3.01 17.12
C MET A 42 12.09 4.16 16.74
N TRP A 43 12.56 5.40 16.83
CA TRP A 43 11.75 6.59 16.52
C TRP A 43 12.19 7.30 15.23
N GLY A 44 13.19 6.78 14.51
CA GLY A 44 13.67 7.37 13.26
C GLY A 44 14.23 8.79 13.41
N VAL A 45 14.66 9.19 14.61
CA VAL A 45 15.20 10.54 14.84
C VAL A 45 16.60 10.60 14.25
N SER A 46 16.83 11.53 13.32
CA SER A 46 18.14 11.72 12.71
C SER A 46 19.12 12.39 13.68
N PRO A 47 20.43 12.08 13.58
CA PRO A 47 21.46 12.81 14.30
C PRO A 47 21.40 14.31 14.01
N THR A 48 21.60 15.15 15.03
CA THR A 48 21.42 16.61 14.90
C THR A 48 22.45 17.29 14.00
N HIS A 49 23.62 16.69 13.79
CA HIS A 49 24.60 17.20 12.83
C HIS A 49 24.33 16.80 11.38
N LEU A 50 23.30 15.98 11.12
CA LEU A 50 22.99 15.57 9.75
C LEU A 50 21.80 16.35 9.25
N THR A 51 21.97 16.99 8.10
CA THR A 51 20.90 17.71 7.41
C THR A 51 20.83 17.26 5.96
N TRP A 52 19.62 17.13 5.42
CA TRP A 52 19.43 16.81 4.00
C TRP A 52 19.44 18.09 3.18
N SER A 53 20.26 18.14 2.13
CA SER A 53 20.32 19.27 1.21
C SER A 53 19.78 18.85 -0.15
N ALA A 54 18.58 19.34 -0.49
CA ALA A 54 17.96 19.08 -1.79
C ALA A 54 18.81 19.60 -2.96
N LEU A 55 19.50 20.73 -2.79
CA LEU A 55 20.38 21.31 -3.82
C LEU A 55 21.55 20.39 -4.20
N HIS A 56 22.09 19.68 -3.20
CA HIS A 56 23.26 18.82 -3.36
C HIS A 56 22.87 17.34 -3.51
N ASN A 57 21.58 17.03 -3.38
CA ASN A 57 21.02 15.67 -3.32
C ASN A 57 21.82 14.75 -2.38
N SER A 58 22.28 15.28 -1.25
CA SER A 58 23.15 14.60 -0.31
C SER A 58 22.92 15.06 1.13
N THR A 59 23.37 14.26 2.09
CA THR A 59 23.40 14.64 3.50
C THR A 59 24.63 15.46 3.80
N LEU A 60 24.44 16.64 4.35
CA LEU A 60 25.50 17.52 4.83
C LEU A 60 25.73 17.30 6.32
N VAL A 61 26.99 17.37 6.72
CA VAL A 61 27.41 17.27 8.11
C VAL A 61 27.68 18.67 8.63
N ASP A 62 26.91 19.09 9.62
CA ASP A 62 27.11 20.35 10.33
C ASP A 62 27.08 20.14 11.85
N TYR A 63 28.27 20.19 12.47
CA TYR A 63 28.39 20.00 13.91
C TYR A 63 27.94 21.19 14.75
N SER A 64 27.51 22.30 14.14
CA SER A 64 26.94 23.45 14.86
C SER A 64 25.76 23.06 15.76
N TRP A 65 25.02 22.01 15.40
CA TRP A 65 23.90 21.45 16.17
C TRP A 65 24.26 20.19 16.97
N SER A 66 25.54 19.86 17.09
CA SER A 66 26.05 18.79 17.97
C SER A 66 26.49 19.29 19.35
N VAL A 67 26.16 20.53 19.67
CA VAL A 67 26.35 21.13 21.00
C VAL A 67 25.00 21.28 21.70
N GLY A 68 24.99 21.19 23.04
CA GLY A 68 23.78 21.39 23.85
C GLY A 68 23.02 20.10 24.20
N GLN A 69 21.70 20.15 24.29
CA GLN A 69 20.86 19.03 24.72
C GLN A 69 20.58 18.04 23.57
N THR A 70 21.57 17.21 23.25
CA THR A 70 21.41 16.18 22.22
C THR A 70 22.21 14.93 22.57
N PRO A 71 21.64 13.72 22.42
CA PRO A 71 22.39 12.48 22.58
C PRO A 71 23.25 12.18 21.35
N PHE A 72 23.21 13.03 20.31
CA PHE A 72 23.96 12.87 19.08
C PHE A 72 25.18 13.77 19.03
N GLY A 73 26.19 13.31 18.30
CA GLY A 73 27.43 14.05 18.07
C GLY A 73 28.42 13.94 19.23
N PRO A 74 29.68 14.33 19.00
CA PRO A 74 30.75 14.16 19.98
C PRO A 74 30.77 15.27 21.05
N PHE A 75 30.19 16.45 20.79
CA PHE A 75 30.40 17.67 21.58
C PHE A 75 29.31 17.96 22.63
N SER A 76 28.32 17.10 22.78
CA SER A 76 27.31 17.19 23.84
C SER A 76 27.64 16.27 25.01
N GLU A 77 27.72 16.79 26.23
CA GLU A 77 27.88 15.94 27.42
C GLU A 77 26.54 15.45 27.99
N MET A 78 25.41 15.90 27.43
CA MET A 78 24.08 15.60 27.97
C MET A 78 23.41 14.44 27.22
N SER A 79 22.71 13.58 27.97
CA SER A 79 21.83 12.54 27.43
C SER A 79 20.37 13.01 27.25
N THR A 80 20.10 14.28 27.52
CA THR A 80 18.76 14.88 27.42
C THR A 80 18.39 15.19 25.96
N LEU A 81 17.08 15.24 25.69
CA LEU A 81 16.55 15.47 24.35
C LEU A 81 16.10 16.91 24.16
N SER A 82 16.52 17.52 23.06
CA SER A 82 16.03 18.83 22.64
C SER A 82 14.55 18.77 22.27
N PHE A 83 13.91 19.95 22.22
CA PHE A 83 12.53 20.08 21.76
C PHE A 83 12.34 19.46 20.37
N ALA A 84 13.23 19.76 19.41
CA ALA A 84 13.16 19.25 18.05
C ALA A 84 13.24 17.72 17.98
N GLN A 85 14.04 17.08 18.85
CA GLN A 85 14.14 15.62 18.90
C GLN A 85 12.89 14.97 19.47
N LYS A 86 12.32 15.55 20.54
CA LYS A 86 11.07 15.06 21.14
C LYS A 86 9.91 15.19 20.17
N ASP A 87 9.84 16.32 19.47
CA ASP A 87 8.84 16.59 18.44
C ASP A 87 8.98 15.62 17.26
N ALA A 88 10.18 15.48 16.71
CA ALA A 88 10.47 14.55 15.61
C ALA A 88 10.12 13.10 15.99
N ALA A 89 10.47 12.65 17.20
CA ALA A 89 10.15 11.31 17.68
C ALA A 89 8.63 11.05 17.68
N ARG A 90 7.84 12.00 18.20
CA ARG A 90 6.38 11.89 18.21
C ARG A 90 5.80 11.87 16.79
N ARG A 91 6.26 12.79 15.94
CA ARG A 91 5.79 12.91 14.56
C ARG A 91 6.11 11.66 13.73
N ASN A 92 7.31 11.11 13.86
CA ASN A 92 7.76 9.95 13.09
C ASN A 92 6.92 8.71 13.36
N VAL A 93 6.50 8.49 14.61
CA VAL A 93 5.59 7.39 14.97
C VAL A 93 4.26 7.52 14.24
N LEU A 94 3.68 8.73 14.23
CA LEU A 94 2.41 9.00 13.57
C LEU A 94 2.52 8.88 12.05
N LEU A 95 3.59 9.39 11.45
CA LEU A 95 3.83 9.25 10.01
C LEU A 95 4.02 7.80 9.60
N THR A 96 4.71 7.00 10.43
CA THR A 96 4.88 5.56 10.18
C THR A 96 3.55 4.82 10.25
N SER A 97 2.74 5.12 11.27
CA SER A 97 1.39 4.55 11.40
C SER A 97 0.52 4.94 10.22
N LEU A 98 0.52 6.22 9.82
CA LEU A 98 -0.25 6.71 8.69
C LEU A 98 0.18 6.05 7.37
N ASN A 99 1.48 5.88 7.15
CA ASN A 99 1.99 5.18 5.97
C ASN A 99 1.51 3.72 5.93
N TYR A 100 1.51 3.03 7.07
CA TYR A 100 0.98 1.68 7.19
C TYR A 100 -0.53 1.63 6.89
N SER A 101 -1.33 2.50 7.51
CA SER A 101 -2.79 2.54 7.28
C SER A 101 -3.14 2.89 5.83
N ILE A 102 -2.41 3.82 5.19
CA ILE A 102 -2.61 4.15 3.78
C ILE A 102 -2.23 2.97 2.87
N SER A 103 -1.08 2.34 3.13
CA SER A 103 -0.64 1.18 2.32
C SER A 103 -1.65 0.04 2.43
N SER A 104 -2.12 -0.26 3.65
CA SER A 104 -3.15 -1.28 3.87
C SER A 104 -4.50 -0.90 3.23
N ALA A 105 -4.86 0.39 3.19
CA ALA A 105 -6.05 0.84 2.47
C ALA A 105 -5.91 0.65 0.95
N ILE A 106 -4.73 0.90 0.39
CA ILE A 106 -4.44 0.61 -1.02
C ILE A 106 -4.58 -0.90 -1.28
N ASP A 107 -4.01 -1.76 -0.43
CA ASP A 107 -4.13 -3.22 -0.57
C ASP A 107 -5.59 -3.69 -0.58
N VAL A 108 -6.45 -3.11 0.28
CA VAL A 108 -7.89 -3.41 0.29
C VAL A 108 -8.55 -3.02 -1.04
N LEU A 109 -8.25 -1.82 -1.56
CA LEU A 109 -8.81 -1.35 -2.82
C LEU A 109 -8.32 -2.17 -4.01
N ASP A 110 -7.04 -2.54 -4.04
CA ASP A 110 -6.45 -3.39 -5.07
C ASP A 110 -7.08 -4.78 -5.05
N SER A 111 -7.35 -5.34 -3.88
CA SER A 111 -8.10 -6.59 -3.73
C SER A 111 -9.51 -6.48 -4.31
N VAL A 112 -10.24 -5.40 -4.01
CA VAL A 112 -11.58 -5.17 -4.58
C VAL A 112 -11.52 -5.03 -6.11
N ALA A 113 -10.52 -4.31 -6.63
CA ALA A 113 -10.34 -4.13 -8.07
C ALA A 113 -10.02 -5.45 -8.78
N ALA A 114 -9.14 -6.28 -8.20
CA ALA A 114 -8.76 -7.59 -8.73
C ALA A 114 -9.96 -8.54 -8.87
N HIS A 115 -10.96 -8.45 -7.98
CA HIS A 115 -12.16 -9.28 -8.00
C HIS A 115 -13.31 -8.68 -8.83
N GLY A 116 -13.02 -7.74 -9.74
CA GLY A 116 -14.00 -7.18 -10.67
C GLY A 116 -14.85 -6.03 -10.10
N GLY A 117 -14.43 -5.47 -8.96
CA GLY A 117 -14.98 -4.25 -8.35
C GLY A 117 -16.02 -4.50 -7.26
N GLU A 118 -16.27 -3.46 -6.46
CA GLU A 118 -17.11 -3.49 -5.26
C GLU A 118 -18.51 -4.06 -5.50
N ARG A 119 -19.14 -3.73 -6.64
CA ARG A 119 -20.52 -4.16 -6.95
C ARG A 119 -20.65 -5.63 -7.31
N LYS A 120 -19.57 -6.24 -7.81
CA LYS A 120 -19.55 -7.67 -8.18
C LYS A 120 -19.11 -8.52 -7.00
N LEU A 121 -18.17 -8.02 -6.20
CA LEU A 121 -17.63 -8.71 -5.05
C LEU A 121 -18.60 -8.67 -3.85
N LEU A 122 -19.18 -7.51 -3.53
CA LEU A 122 -19.94 -7.31 -2.29
C LEU A 122 -21.44 -7.44 -2.51
N LYS A 123 -22.11 -8.24 -1.66
CA LYS A 123 -23.58 -8.30 -1.58
C LYS A 123 -24.14 -6.98 -1.04
N HIS A 124 -25.43 -6.69 -1.25
CA HIS A 124 -26.04 -5.41 -0.89
C HIS A 124 -25.79 -4.97 0.57
N ASN A 125 -25.96 -5.88 1.54
CA ASN A 125 -25.71 -5.55 2.96
C ASN A 125 -24.22 -5.29 3.25
N GLN A 126 -23.33 -6.12 2.72
CA GLN A 126 -21.88 -5.98 2.87
C GLN A 126 -21.36 -4.71 2.20
N TYR A 127 -21.94 -4.34 1.06
CA TYR A 127 -21.63 -3.11 0.34
C TYR A 127 -21.94 -1.87 1.19
N VAL A 128 -23.12 -1.83 1.82
CA VAL A 128 -23.50 -0.72 2.70
C VAL A 128 -22.56 -0.61 3.89
N GLU A 129 -22.23 -1.74 4.54
CA GLU A 129 -21.29 -1.75 5.67
C GLU A 129 -19.89 -1.29 5.23
N PHE A 130 -19.40 -1.78 4.09
CA PHE A 130 -18.10 -1.39 3.53
C PHE A 130 -18.06 0.12 3.26
N VAL A 131 -19.08 0.69 2.62
CA VAL A 131 -19.15 2.13 2.33
C VAL A 131 -19.22 2.97 3.60
N GLN A 132 -19.94 2.52 4.64
CA GLN A 132 -19.99 3.19 5.93
C GLN A 132 -18.62 3.21 6.61
N ARG A 133 -17.94 2.05 6.68
CA ARG A 133 -16.59 1.93 7.26
C ARG A 133 -15.58 2.76 6.48
N TRP A 134 -15.64 2.74 5.15
CA TRP A 134 -14.77 3.55 4.30
C TRP A 134 -14.98 5.05 4.51
N SER A 135 -16.23 5.48 4.66
CA SER A 135 -16.56 6.89 4.94
C SER A 135 -16.04 7.33 6.30
N LEU A 136 -16.16 6.48 7.34
CA LEU A 136 -15.60 6.73 8.66
C LEU A 136 -14.08 6.75 8.66
N PHE A 137 -13.44 5.82 7.96
CA PHE A 137 -11.99 5.79 7.76
C PHE A 137 -11.50 7.13 7.18
N LYS A 138 -12.12 7.59 6.08
CA LYS A 138 -11.79 8.87 5.45
C LYS A 138 -11.96 10.05 6.42
N TYR A 139 -13.09 10.11 7.12
CA TYR A 139 -13.36 11.16 8.10
C TYR A 139 -12.30 11.19 9.22
N LYS A 140 -11.96 10.04 9.78
CA LYS A 140 -10.95 9.93 10.85
C LYS A 140 -9.56 10.26 10.34
N LEU A 141 -9.23 9.91 9.09
CA LEU A 141 -7.98 10.31 8.46
C LEU A 141 -7.88 11.83 8.33
N ASP A 142 -8.92 12.50 7.84
CA ASP A 142 -8.96 13.97 7.74
C ASP A 142 -8.81 14.63 9.13
N LYS A 143 -9.44 14.07 10.17
CA LYS A 143 -9.27 14.54 11.55
C LYS A 143 -7.86 14.29 12.10
N ALA A 144 -7.23 13.16 11.79
CA ALA A 144 -5.85 12.90 12.18
C ALA A 144 -4.89 13.90 11.53
N VAL A 145 -5.06 14.19 10.23
CA VAL A 145 -4.25 15.19 9.51
C VAL A 145 -4.47 16.60 10.08
N SER A 146 -5.71 16.95 10.41
CA SER A 146 -6.03 18.22 11.06
C SER A 146 -5.43 18.34 12.47
N ALA A 147 -5.40 17.27 13.26
CA ALA A 147 -4.75 17.27 14.56
C ALA A 147 -3.23 17.41 14.43
N LEU A 148 -2.63 16.73 13.45
CA LEU A 148 -1.21 16.84 13.12
C LEU A 148 -0.81 18.27 12.71
N SER A 149 -1.64 18.99 11.96
CA SER A 149 -1.34 20.38 11.57
C SER A 149 -1.37 21.36 12.75
N HIS A 150 -2.08 21.01 13.82
CA HIS A 150 -2.10 21.74 15.09
C HIS A 150 -1.05 21.25 16.10
N PHE A 151 -0.17 20.33 15.71
CA PHE A 151 0.81 19.67 16.59
C PHE A 151 0.17 18.93 17.78
N ASP A 152 -1.12 18.57 17.68
CA ASP A 152 -1.81 17.75 18.68
C ASP A 152 -1.59 16.27 18.38
N PHE A 153 -0.44 15.77 18.82
CA PHE A 153 0.01 14.40 18.56
C PHE A 153 -0.84 13.33 19.25
N GLU A 154 -1.41 13.64 20.42
CA GLU A 154 -2.23 12.69 21.18
C GLU A 154 -3.58 12.48 20.49
N LEU A 155 -4.23 13.58 20.08
CA LEU A 155 -5.49 13.50 19.33
C LEU A 155 -5.28 12.85 17.95
N ALA A 156 -4.17 13.17 17.27
CA ALA A 156 -3.81 12.52 16.02
C ALA A 156 -3.62 11.00 16.21
N LEU A 157 -2.90 10.57 17.25
CA LEU A 157 -2.70 9.16 17.55
C LEU A 157 -4.03 8.45 17.82
N TYR A 158 -4.93 9.09 18.57
CA TYR A 158 -6.27 8.56 18.85
C TYR A 158 -7.04 8.28 17.54
N TYR A 159 -7.08 9.25 16.62
CA TYR A 159 -7.76 9.06 15.35
C TYR A 159 -7.09 8.02 14.45
N LEU A 160 -5.74 7.96 14.41
CA LEU A 160 -5.00 6.94 13.67
C LEU A 160 -5.28 5.52 14.19
N ARG A 161 -5.32 5.32 15.52
CA ARG A 161 -5.70 4.02 16.09
C ARG A 161 -7.16 3.68 15.81
N SER A 162 -8.04 4.68 15.86
CA SER A 162 -9.47 4.49 15.61
C SER A 162 -9.78 4.16 14.15
N LEU A 163 -9.04 4.72 13.18
CA LEU A 163 -9.24 4.41 11.75
C LEU A 163 -8.71 3.03 11.37
N ASP A 164 -7.67 2.54 12.04
CA ASP A 164 -7.16 1.17 11.81
C ASP A 164 -8.23 0.12 12.09
N HIS A 165 -9.12 0.36 13.07
CA HIS A 165 -10.25 -0.51 13.34
C HIS A 165 -11.30 -0.52 12.20
N ASP A 166 -11.57 0.63 11.59
CA ASP A 166 -12.49 0.69 10.43
C ASP A 166 -11.88 0.01 9.21
N LEU A 167 -10.58 0.24 8.99
CA LEU A 167 -9.82 -0.35 7.89
C LEU A 167 -9.74 -1.87 8.03
N TYR A 168 -9.44 -2.39 9.22
CA TYR A 168 -9.45 -3.81 9.50
C TYR A 168 -10.82 -4.44 9.24
N GLY A 169 -11.90 -3.76 9.63
CA GLY A 169 -13.26 -4.21 9.34
C GLY A 169 -13.57 -4.22 7.83
N ALA A 170 -13.16 -3.18 7.10
CA ALA A 170 -13.31 -3.14 5.65
C ALA A 170 -12.53 -4.27 4.96
N HIS A 171 -11.28 -4.51 5.41
CA HIS A 171 -10.46 -5.62 4.95
C HIS A 171 -11.14 -6.97 5.22
N ALA A 172 -11.70 -7.19 6.42
CA ALA A 172 -12.40 -8.43 6.76
C ALA A 172 -13.61 -8.69 5.85
N ILE A 173 -14.41 -7.66 5.55
CA ILE A 173 -15.56 -7.78 4.63
C ILE A 173 -15.10 -8.22 3.24
N VAL A 174 -14.08 -7.56 2.69
CA VAL A 174 -13.51 -7.88 1.37
C VAL A 174 -12.91 -9.28 1.36
N TYR A 175 -12.18 -9.65 2.41
CA TYR A 175 -11.57 -10.96 2.56
C TYR A 175 -12.62 -12.08 2.56
N HIS A 176 -13.67 -11.96 3.39
CA HIS A 176 -14.75 -12.94 3.43
C HIS A 176 -15.51 -13.02 2.10
N ALA A 177 -15.80 -11.87 1.47
CA ALA A 177 -16.46 -11.84 0.16
C ALA A 177 -15.60 -12.53 -0.92
N SER A 178 -14.27 -12.37 -0.87
CA SER A 178 -13.36 -13.01 -1.83
C SER A 178 -13.34 -14.53 -1.69
N GLN A 179 -13.53 -15.07 -0.49
CA GLN A 179 -13.60 -16.51 -0.25
C GLN A 179 -14.88 -17.16 -0.76
N GLU A 180 -15.98 -16.41 -0.84
CA GLU A 180 -17.26 -16.89 -1.37
C GLU A 180 -17.31 -16.90 -2.90
N LEU A 181 -16.30 -16.33 -3.58
CA LEU A 181 -16.26 -16.31 -5.04
C LEU A 181 -15.88 -17.68 -5.60
N GLU A 182 -16.82 -18.31 -6.31
CA GLU A 182 -16.55 -19.50 -7.09
C GLU A 182 -15.91 -19.14 -8.43
N ALA A 183 -14.69 -19.63 -8.66
CA ALA A 183 -14.04 -19.50 -9.96
C ALA A 183 -14.75 -20.38 -10.99
N SER A 184 -15.53 -19.76 -11.88
CA SER A 184 -16.10 -20.44 -13.04
C SER A 184 -15.23 -20.17 -14.27
N LEU A 185 -14.74 -21.24 -14.89
CA LEU A 185 -14.09 -21.17 -16.19
C LEU A 185 -15.17 -20.99 -17.26
N ALA A 186 -15.29 -19.78 -17.81
CA ALA A 186 -16.07 -19.55 -19.01
C ALA A 186 -15.34 -20.17 -20.21
N CYS A 187 -15.55 -21.48 -20.43
CA CYS A 187 -15.07 -22.15 -21.64
C CYS A 187 -15.72 -21.52 -22.89
N PHE A 188 -15.01 -21.59 -24.02
CA PHE A 188 -15.52 -21.12 -25.31
C PHE A 188 -16.94 -21.65 -25.54
N LYS A 189 -17.87 -20.73 -25.80
CA LYS A 189 -19.24 -21.07 -26.18
C LYS A 189 -19.16 -21.66 -27.59
N ASP A 190 -19.41 -22.95 -27.72
CA ASP A 190 -19.43 -23.60 -29.03
C ASP A 190 -20.35 -22.82 -29.97
N PRO A 191 -19.97 -22.62 -31.24
CA PRO A 191 -20.80 -21.90 -32.20
C PRO A 191 -22.17 -22.59 -32.28
N PRO A 192 -23.27 -21.82 -32.30
CA PRO A 192 -24.60 -22.39 -32.37
C PRO A 192 -24.70 -23.31 -33.59
N PHE A 193 -25.30 -24.50 -33.41
CA PHE A 193 -25.47 -25.48 -34.47
C PHE A 193 -26.09 -24.81 -35.70
N PRO A 194 -25.53 -24.98 -36.92
CA PRO A 194 -25.89 -24.19 -38.08
C PRO A 194 -27.23 -24.66 -38.70
N TRP A 195 -28.34 -24.39 -38.02
CA TRP A 195 -29.69 -24.75 -38.46
C TRP A 195 -30.05 -24.19 -39.85
N ALA A 196 -29.47 -23.04 -40.22
CA ALA A 196 -29.65 -22.45 -41.55
C ALA A 196 -29.08 -23.33 -42.66
N THR A 197 -27.89 -23.92 -42.48
CA THR A 197 -27.30 -24.77 -43.53
C THR A 197 -28.03 -26.11 -43.63
N VAL A 198 -28.43 -26.68 -42.50
CA VAL A 198 -29.20 -27.93 -42.44
C VAL A 198 -30.57 -27.78 -43.09
N SER A 199 -31.28 -26.68 -42.83
CA SER A 199 -32.59 -26.42 -43.43
C SER A 199 -32.51 -26.18 -44.94
N VAL A 200 -31.51 -25.45 -45.43
CA VAL A 200 -31.27 -25.27 -46.87
C VAL A 200 -30.98 -26.61 -47.56
N TYR A 201 -30.13 -27.45 -46.96
CA TYR A 201 -29.86 -28.79 -47.48
C TYR A 201 -31.12 -29.66 -47.53
N ALA A 202 -31.94 -29.64 -46.47
CA ALA A 202 -33.19 -30.39 -46.43
C ALA A 202 -34.16 -29.94 -47.55
N VAL A 203 -34.32 -28.63 -47.76
CA VAL A 203 -35.18 -28.10 -48.83
C VAL A 203 -34.65 -28.49 -50.21
N CYS A 204 -33.33 -28.42 -50.45
CA CYS A 204 -32.72 -28.84 -51.70
C CYS A 204 -32.94 -30.32 -51.99
N VAL A 205 -32.79 -31.19 -50.98
CA VAL A 205 -33.04 -32.64 -51.12
C VAL A 205 -34.50 -32.91 -51.45
N VAL A 206 -35.44 -32.27 -50.75
CA VAL A 206 -36.88 -32.40 -51.03
C VAL A 206 -37.24 -31.90 -52.42
N ALA A 207 -36.69 -30.76 -52.85
CA ALA A 207 -36.89 -30.22 -54.19
C ALA A 207 -36.33 -31.16 -55.27
N PHE A 208 -35.14 -31.74 -55.03
CA PHE A 208 -34.53 -32.70 -55.94
C PHE A 208 -35.37 -33.98 -56.06
N ILE A 209 -35.85 -34.53 -54.94
CA ILE A 209 -36.75 -35.69 -54.91
C ILE A 209 -38.05 -35.36 -55.65
N TYR A 210 -38.62 -34.17 -55.43
CA TYR A 210 -39.83 -33.71 -56.09
C TYR A 210 -39.65 -33.63 -57.62
N VAL A 211 -38.55 -33.02 -58.08
CA VAL A 211 -38.21 -32.92 -59.51
C VAL A 211 -37.97 -34.31 -60.11
N TYR A 212 -37.28 -35.21 -59.37
CA TYR A 212 -37.05 -36.58 -59.80
C TYR A 212 -38.35 -37.36 -59.95
N MET A 213 -39.28 -37.26 -59.00
CA MET A 213 -40.59 -37.92 -59.05
C MET A 213 -41.51 -37.35 -60.14
N LYS A 214 -41.39 -36.06 -60.48
CA LYS A 214 -42.19 -35.41 -61.55
C LYS A 214 -41.51 -35.36 -62.91
N ARG A 215 -40.33 -35.96 -63.07
CA ARG A 215 -39.49 -35.92 -64.27
C ARG A 215 -40.27 -36.21 -65.57
N ASP A 216 -41.13 -37.22 -65.56
CA ASP A 216 -41.90 -37.63 -66.75
C ASP A 216 -43.03 -36.66 -67.13
N LYS A 217 -43.54 -35.88 -66.17
CA LYS A 217 -44.52 -34.80 -66.42
C LYS A 217 -43.85 -33.49 -66.83
N LEU A 218 -42.69 -33.17 -66.27
CA LEU A 218 -41.98 -31.90 -66.47
C LEU A 218 -41.16 -31.88 -67.76
N PHE A 219 -40.57 -33.01 -68.17
CA PHE A 219 -39.78 -33.13 -69.41
C PHE A 219 -40.56 -33.81 -70.55
N ARG A 220 -41.90 -33.68 -70.57
CA ARG A 220 -42.71 -34.16 -71.70
C ARG A 220 -42.44 -33.27 -72.91
N ASN A 221 -41.50 -33.70 -73.75
CA ASN A 221 -41.08 -33.02 -74.96
C ASN A 221 -42.29 -32.75 -75.87
N LYS A 222 -42.68 -31.48 -76.05
CA LYS A 222 -43.70 -31.06 -77.03
C LYS A 222 -43.13 -31.08 -78.47
N ARG A 223 -42.43 -32.15 -78.84
CA ARG A 223 -42.03 -32.45 -80.22
C ARG A 223 -42.19 -33.94 -80.45
N LYS A 224 -43.40 -34.31 -80.82
CA LYS A 224 -43.79 -35.38 -81.76
C LYS A 224 -45.30 -35.58 -81.60
N GLN A 225 -46.05 -34.63 -82.17
CA GLN A 225 -47.39 -34.89 -82.67
C GLN A 225 -47.22 -34.99 -84.18
N PHE A 226 -47.05 -36.22 -84.65
CA PHE A 226 -47.51 -36.78 -85.92
C PHE A 226 -47.53 -38.29 -85.73
#